data_AF-A0A6N8UN92-F1
#
_entry.id   AF-A0A6N8UN92-F1
#
_cell.length_a   1.000
_cell.length_b   1.000
_cell.length_c   1.000
_cell.angle_alpha   90.00
_cell.angle_beta   90.00
_cell.angle_gamma   90.00
#
_symmetry.space_group_name_H-M   'P 1'
#
loop_
_entity.id
_entity.type
_entity.pdbx_description
1 polymer ?
#
loop_
_entity_poly.entity_id
_entity_poly.type
_entity_poly.pdbx_seq_one_letter_code
_entity_poly.pdbx_strand_id
1 'polypeptide(L)'
;MNYGPETSSTLLAAMASGIGELVFLSKEWIEEIRRVLNSEARRRASQLADLGSFTVCEVAVNAPAYLRCGGRMAWNAVFENASVFVNEGELPAQQCDLKVVGDHSLMSNLARIQYDNRDPKIVSSAQTRLVKVGRWQIEGSIPSHPALAQALRFTHDEMAQRTMPRFVWMSPEWVMCTRHIVSTRALSDKYRHDLKDVDYTFAEEFVNPPRYAFPDGKPAGFWVRCDKGSITVGSGSLPVHLQPAMFQYKGDYVPVVPVGRTVEASMNEEDRSEQRDYSRTAFRHDTDKGEEPFFQQSFNGDHPEMPPALARVMAVLHDELSKRSSGELPKDYTDVREQWSSAPRFDRDENYDPTWLKYDEFDIYGRPLDQ
;
A
#
# COMPACT_ATOMS: atom_id res chain seq x y z
N MET A 1 -24.48 2.33 9.42
CA MET A 1 -24.58 1.64 8.11
C MET A 1 -23.68 0.42 8.14
N ASN A 2 -24.17 -0.74 7.66
CA ASN A 2 -23.34 -1.94 7.54
C ASN A 2 -22.41 -1.77 6.33
N TYR A 3 -21.12 -1.58 6.58
CA TYR A 3 -20.10 -1.85 5.57
C TYR A 3 -19.97 -3.36 5.45
N GLY A 4 -20.78 -3.91 4.55
CA GLY A 4 -20.68 -5.32 4.20
C GLY A 4 -19.29 -5.63 3.64
N PRO A 5 -18.83 -6.89 3.74
CA PRO A 5 -17.59 -7.36 3.13
C PRO A 5 -17.48 -7.11 1.60
N GLU A 6 -18.57 -6.72 0.94
CA GLU A 6 -18.64 -6.47 -0.51
C GLU A 6 -17.88 -5.21 -0.98
N THR A 7 -17.73 -4.14 -0.18
CA THR A 7 -17.16 -2.87 -0.70
C THR A 7 -15.62 -2.77 -0.62
N SER A 8 -14.97 -3.34 0.40
CA SER A 8 -13.50 -3.47 0.38
C SER A 8 -13.06 -4.53 -0.64
N SER A 9 -13.96 -5.48 -0.94
CA SER A 9 -13.75 -6.57 -1.89
C SER A 9 -13.64 -6.10 -3.35
N THR A 10 -14.33 -5.04 -3.79
CA THR A 10 -14.33 -4.65 -5.22
C THR A 10 -12.96 -4.27 -5.76
N LEU A 11 -12.17 -3.49 -5.00
CA LEU A 11 -10.83 -3.10 -5.43
C LEU A 11 -9.91 -4.32 -5.54
N LEU A 12 -9.91 -5.17 -4.52
CA LEU A 12 -9.09 -6.38 -4.48
C LEU A 12 -9.53 -7.41 -5.54
N ALA A 13 -10.83 -7.49 -5.84
CA ALA A 13 -11.37 -8.38 -6.86
C ALA A 13 -10.95 -7.98 -8.30
N ALA A 14 -10.68 -6.69 -8.53
CA ALA A 14 -10.16 -6.19 -9.80
C ALA A 14 -8.64 -6.33 -9.92
N MET A 15 -7.91 -6.36 -8.81
CA MET A 15 -6.45 -6.39 -8.81
C MET A 15 -5.90 -7.78 -9.20
N ALA A 16 -4.65 -7.80 -9.64
CA ALA A 16 -3.91 -9.05 -9.81
C ALA A 16 -3.92 -9.92 -8.54
N SER A 17 -3.82 -11.24 -8.71
CA SER A 17 -3.60 -12.14 -7.56
C SER A 17 -2.19 -11.98 -6.99
N GLY A 18 -2.01 -12.24 -5.70
CA GLY A 18 -0.73 -12.04 -5.02
C GLY A 18 -0.46 -10.55 -4.73
N ILE A 19 0.74 -10.24 -4.23
CA ILE A 19 1.07 -8.92 -3.67
C ILE A 19 2.11 -8.13 -4.47
N GLY A 20 2.68 -8.71 -5.53
CA GLY A 20 3.75 -8.09 -6.33
C GLY A 20 5.09 -7.92 -5.58
N GLU A 21 6.11 -7.54 -6.34
CA GLU A 21 7.51 -7.48 -5.93
C GLU A 21 8.24 -6.20 -6.38
N LEU A 22 7.63 -5.40 -7.28
CA LEU A 22 8.22 -4.20 -7.84
C LEU A 22 7.43 -2.97 -7.39
N VAL A 23 8.13 -1.97 -6.85
CA VAL A 23 7.52 -0.69 -6.46
C VAL A 23 7.22 0.11 -7.73
N PHE A 24 5.99 0.60 -7.87
CA PHE A 24 5.57 1.36 -9.06
C PHE A 24 6.53 2.53 -9.33
N LEU A 25 7.03 2.60 -10.58
CA LEU A 25 8.03 3.55 -11.09
C LEU A 25 9.44 3.44 -10.49
N SER A 26 9.76 2.43 -9.66
CA SER A 26 11.15 2.18 -9.28
C SER A 26 11.99 1.79 -10.51
N LYS A 27 13.31 1.83 -10.37
CA LYS A 27 14.23 1.46 -11.45
C LYS A 27 13.98 0.04 -11.95
N GLU A 28 13.78 -0.90 -11.04
CA GLU A 28 13.48 -2.30 -11.34
C GLU A 28 12.12 -2.44 -12.05
N TRP A 29 11.13 -1.64 -11.65
CA TRP A 29 9.84 -1.61 -12.34
C TRP A 29 9.96 -1.08 -13.77
N ILE A 30 10.75 -0.01 -13.98
CA ILE A 30 11.00 0.59 -15.29
C ILE A 30 11.79 -0.37 -16.20
N GLU A 31 12.75 -1.10 -15.64
CA GLU A 31 13.48 -2.15 -16.37
C GLU A 31 12.55 -3.27 -16.84
N GLU A 32 11.63 -3.69 -15.97
CA GLU A 32 10.71 -4.77 -16.28
C GLU A 32 9.63 -4.35 -17.28
N ILE A 33 9.02 -3.16 -17.13
CA ILE A 33 8.07 -2.67 -18.14
C ILE A 33 8.76 -2.44 -19.49
N ARG A 34 10.02 -1.99 -19.49
CA ARG A 34 10.82 -1.89 -20.73
C ARG A 34 10.92 -3.25 -21.40
N ARG A 35 11.22 -4.31 -20.65
CA ARG A 35 11.33 -5.68 -21.18
C ARG A 35 9.99 -6.16 -21.76
N VAL A 36 8.91 -6.02 -21.00
CA VAL A 36 7.56 -6.47 -21.39
C VAL A 36 7.08 -5.70 -22.62
N LEU A 37 7.15 -4.36 -22.59
CA LEU A 37 6.64 -3.52 -23.66
C LEU A 37 7.43 -3.69 -24.96
N ASN A 38 8.76 -3.83 -24.89
CA ASN A 38 9.57 -4.15 -26.06
C ASN A 38 9.22 -5.51 -26.66
N SER A 39 9.03 -6.53 -25.81
CA SER A 39 8.61 -7.85 -26.28
C SER A 39 7.25 -7.77 -26.98
N GLU A 40 6.32 -7.01 -26.43
CA GLU A 40 4.97 -6.88 -26.97
C GLU A 40 4.91 -6.06 -28.26
N ALA A 41 5.65 -4.95 -28.34
CA ALA A 41 5.78 -4.15 -29.55
C ALA A 41 6.38 -4.98 -30.71
N ARG A 42 7.40 -5.81 -30.43
CA ARG A 42 7.97 -6.75 -31.41
C ARG A 42 6.97 -7.80 -31.87
N ARG A 43 6.19 -8.38 -30.95
CA ARG A 43 5.14 -9.36 -31.28
C ARG A 43 4.08 -8.77 -32.22
N ARG A 44 3.83 -7.46 -32.10
CA ARG A 44 2.83 -6.72 -32.88
C ARG A 44 3.43 -5.87 -34.01
N ALA A 45 4.69 -6.09 -34.39
CA ALA A 45 5.41 -5.18 -35.26
C ALA A 45 4.68 -4.86 -36.58
N SER A 46 4.06 -5.86 -37.20
CA SER A 46 3.28 -5.66 -38.43
C SER A 46 2.01 -4.83 -38.23
N GLN A 47 1.40 -4.91 -37.05
CA GLN A 47 0.19 -4.17 -36.69
C GLN A 47 0.47 -2.75 -36.21
N LEU A 48 1.73 -2.43 -35.92
CA LEU A 48 2.18 -1.10 -35.46
C LEU A 48 2.93 -0.34 -36.56
N ALA A 49 3.03 -0.90 -37.77
CA ALA A 49 3.83 -0.36 -38.85
C ALA A 49 3.34 1.01 -39.35
N ASP A 50 2.05 1.30 -39.19
CA ASP A 50 1.37 2.54 -39.58
C ASP A 50 1.07 3.48 -38.40
N LEU A 51 1.55 3.17 -37.20
CA LEU A 51 1.34 3.99 -36.00
C LEU A 51 1.94 5.40 -36.15
N GLY A 52 3.10 5.53 -36.81
CA GLY A 52 3.88 6.77 -36.80
C GLY A 52 4.63 6.92 -35.49
N SER A 53 4.22 7.87 -34.64
CA SER A 53 4.78 8.09 -33.31
C SER A 53 3.70 8.22 -32.26
N PHE A 54 3.97 7.73 -31.04
CA PHE A 54 3.13 7.99 -29.88
C PHE A 54 3.98 8.05 -28.61
N THR A 55 3.80 9.07 -27.79
CA THR A 55 4.54 9.25 -26.53
C THR A 55 3.60 9.28 -25.34
N VAL A 56 3.83 8.41 -24.37
CA VAL A 56 3.16 8.43 -23.07
C VAL A 56 4.16 8.78 -21.96
N CYS A 57 3.74 9.62 -21.02
CA CYS A 57 4.48 9.93 -19.80
C CYS A 57 3.55 9.83 -18.59
N GLU A 58 3.94 9.04 -17.59
CA GLU A 58 3.22 8.99 -16.31
C GLU A 58 4.12 9.53 -15.20
N VAL A 59 3.53 10.36 -14.33
CA VAL A 59 4.22 11.02 -13.23
C VAL A 59 3.44 10.79 -11.94
N ALA A 60 4.09 10.14 -10.97
CA ALA A 60 3.55 9.95 -9.64
C ALA A 60 4.13 10.99 -8.68
N VAL A 61 3.27 11.75 -8.00
CA VAL A 61 3.65 12.65 -6.90
C VAL A 61 3.53 11.94 -5.55
N ASN A 62 4.03 12.57 -4.48
CA ASN A 62 4.00 12.02 -3.11
C ASN A 62 4.64 10.62 -3.06
N ALA A 63 5.78 10.47 -3.73
CA ALA A 63 6.52 9.21 -3.73
C ALA A 63 6.92 8.82 -2.29
N PRO A 64 6.97 7.51 -1.96
CA PRO A 64 7.35 7.04 -0.64
C PRO A 64 8.73 7.54 -0.21
N ALA A 65 8.85 8.09 1.01
CA ALA A 65 10.09 8.68 1.51
C ALA A 65 11.30 7.70 1.50
N TYR A 66 11.06 6.41 1.75
CA TYR A 66 12.12 5.39 1.75
C TYR A 66 12.80 5.20 0.38
N LEU A 67 12.17 5.61 -0.73
CA LEU A 67 12.75 5.50 -2.07
C LEU A 67 13.81 6.57 -2.35
N ARG A 68 13.88 7.65 -1.55
CA ARG A 68 14.88 8.72 -1.70
C ARG A 68 14.92 9.36 -3.11
N CYS A 69 13.75 9.44 -3.75
CA CYS A 69 13.58 10.01 -5.08
C CYS A 69 13.02 11.45 -5.07
N GLY A 70 12.85 12.05 -3.89
CA GLY A 70 12.11 13.29 -3.71
C GLY A 70 10.60 13.10 -3.92
N GLY A 71 9.87 14.21 -4.07
CA GLY A 71 8.41 14.20 -4.14
C GLY A 71 7.78 13.68 -5.44
N ARG A 72 8.57 13.28 -6.46
CA ARG A 72 8.06 12.86 -7.78
C ARG A 72 8.85 11.68 -8.36
N MET A 73 8.16 10.78 -9.05
CA MET A 73 8.73 9.73 -9.90
C MET A 73 8.05 9.75 -11.26
N ALA A 74 8.76 9.41 -12.32
CA ALA A 74 8.20 9.45 -13.65
C ALA A 74 8.85 8.44 -14.60
N TRP A 75 8.09 8.03 -15.60
CA TRP A 75 8.60 7.27 -16.74
C TRP A 75 7.94 7.74 -18.03
N ASN A 76 8.55 7.38 -19.15
CA ASN A 76 7.98 7.61 -20.48
C ASN A 76 8.23 6.42 -21.41
N ALA A 77 7.32 6.26 -22.37
CA ALA A 77 7.49 5.39 -23.53
C ALA A 77 7.27 6.19 -24.82
N VAL A 78 8.26 6.14 -25.70
CA VAL A 78 8.21 6.72 -27.05
C VAL A 78 8.12 5.59 -28.05
N PHE A 79 6.97 5.48 -28.72
CA PHE A 79 6.77 4.56 -29.82
C PHE A 79 7.15 5.25 -31.14
N GLU A 80 7.94 4.55 -31.94
CA GLU A 80 8.25 4.89 -33.33
C GLU A 80 7.90 3.65 -34.17
N ASN A 81 6.65 3.62 -34.62
CA ASN A 81 6.01 2.42 -35.18
C ASN A 81 6.11 1.22 -34.21
N ALA A 82 6.81 0.16 -34.61
CA ALA A 82 7.01 -1.06 -33.83
C ALA A 82 8.19 -1.00 -32.83
N SER A 83 8.96 0.09 -32.85
CA SER A 83 10.06 0.31 -31.90
C SER A 83 9.55 1.11 -30.71
N VAL A 84 10.00 0.77 -29.49
CA VAL A 84 9.63 1.49 -28.28
C VAL A 84 10.84 1.75 -27.39
N PHE A 85 10.99 3.01 -27.00
CA PHE A 85 12.02 3.45 -26.07
C PHE A 85 11.36 3.78 -24.73
N VAL A 86 11.78 3.08 -23.68
CA VAL A 86 11.23 3.24 -22.32
C VAL A 86 12.29 3.82 -21.41
N ASN A 87 12.03 4.98 -20.83
CA ASN A 87 12.99 5.74 -20.03
C ASN A 87 12.42 6.13 -18.66
N GLU A 88 13.32 6.30 -17.70
CA GLU A 88 13.03 7.00 -16.45
C GLU A 88 13.01 8.51 -16.72
N GLY A 89 12.15 9.24 -16.02
CA GLY A 89 12.08 10.69 -16.07
C GLY A 89 10.80 11.25 -16.70
N GLU A 90 10.48 12.49 -16.29
CA GLU A 90 9.33 13.24 -16.75
C GLU A 90 9.64 13.97 -18.06
N LEU A 91 8.77 13.82 -19.06
CA LEU A 91 8.82 14.63 -20.27
C LEU A 91 7.94 15.89 -20.12
N PRO A 92 8.31 17.01 -20.76
CA PRO A 92 7.42 18.15 -20.91
C PRO A 92 6.11 17.74 -21.60
N ALA A 93 4.98 18.35 -21.21
CA ALA A 93 3.68 18.00 -21.77
C ALA A 93 3.62 18.16 -23.29
N GLN A 94 4.33 19.15 -23.85
CA GLN A 94 4.39 19.42 -25.29
C GLN A 94 5.11 18.32 -26.09
N GLN A 95 5.81 17.41 -25.41
CA GLN A 95 6.49 16.26 -26.01
C GLN A 95 5.69 14.96 -25.82
N CYS A 96 4.50 15.02 -25.21
CA CYS A 96 3.68 13.86 -24.91
C CYS A 96 2.38 13.89 -25.70
N ASP A 97 1.99 12.76 -26.29
CA ASP A 97 0.62 12.56 -26.80
C ASP A 97 -0.35 12.25 -25.67
N LEU A 98 0.14 11.65 -24.58
CA LEU A 98 -0.57 11.45 -23.33
C LEU A 98 0.37 11.67 -22.14
N LYS A 99 0.00 12.61 -21.26
CA LYS A 99 0.66 12.79 -19.97
C LYS A 99 -0.34 12.64 -18.84
N VAL A 100 -0.01 11.82 -17.85
CA VAL A 100 -0.84 11.58 -16.66
C VAL A 100 -0.04 11.89 -15.41
N VAL A 101 -0.58 12.75 -14.55
CA VAL A 101 -0.03 13.05 -13.22
C VAL A 101 -1.06 12.73 -12.15
N GLY A 102 -0.65 11.99 -11.12
CA GLY A 102 -1.49 11.63 -9.99
C GLY A 102 -0.68 11.24 -8.75
N ASP A 103 -1.37 10.98 -7.64
CA ASP A 103 -0.75 10.52 -6.40
C ASP A 103 -0.18 9.09 -6.55
N HIS A 104 1.02 8.85 -6.03
CA HIS A 104 1.72 7.56 -6.13
C HIS A 104 0.91 6.40 -5.56
N SER A 105 0.25 6.58 -4.42
CA SER A 105 -0.54 5.52 -3.79
C SER A 105 -1.76 5.13 -4.64
N LEU A 106 -2.37 6.09 -5.33
CA LEU A 106 -3.50 5.84 -6.22
C LEU A 106 -3.03 5.22 -7.55
N MET A 107 -1.95 5.74 -8.13
CA MET A 107 -1.41 5.24 -9.40
C MET A 107 -0.88 3.81 -9.26
N SER A 108 -0.16 3.50 -8.18
CA SER A 108 0.31 2.13 -7.91
C SER A 108 -0.85 1.14 -7.77
N ASN A 109 -1.97 1.54 -7.18
CA ASN A 109 -3.17 0.72 -7.12
C ASN A 109 -3.92 0.62 -8.46
N LEU A 110 -3.91 1.66 -9.30
CA LEU A 110 -4.45 1.56 -10.68
C LEU A 110 -3.60 0.66 -11.55
N ALA A 111 -2.28 0.69 -11.38
CA ALA A 111 -1.32 -0.18 -12.08
C ALA A 111 -1.52 -1.67 -11.75
N ARG A 112 -2.23 -1.98 -10.66
CA ARG A 112 -2.56 -3.34 -10.20
C ARG A 112 -3.86 -3.90 -10.77
N ILE A 113 -4.74 -3.06 -11.31
CA ILE A 113 -6.02 -3.51 -11.87
C ILE A 113 -5.75 -4.41 -13.06
N GLN A 114 -6.42 -5.55 -13.15
CA GLN A 114 -6.36 -6.41 -14.33
C GLN A 114 -7.62 -6.25 -15.17
N TYR A 115 -7.45 -6.16 -16.48
CA TYR A 115 -8.55 -6.13 -17.43
C TYR A 115 -8.92 -7.52 -17.91
N ASP A 116 -7.93 -8.33 -18.28
CA ASP A 116 -8.16 -9.66 -18.81
C ASP A 116 -8.69 -10.61 -17.73
N ASN A 117 -9.68 -11.43 -18.09
CA ASN A 117 -10.34 -12.41 -17.21
C ASN A 117 -11.00 -11.82 -15.94
N ARG A 118 -11.26 -10.51 -15.91
CA ARG A 118 -12.03 -9.83 -14.85
C ARG A 118 -13.38 -9.34 -15.37
N ASP A 119 -14.37 -9.25 -14.48
CA ASP A 119 -15.67 -8.65 -14.82
C ASP A 119 -15.47 -7.15 -15.10
N PRO A 120 -15.82 -6.65 -16.31
CA PRO A 120 -15.68 -5.24 -16.66
C PRO A 120 -16.40 -4.29 -15.70
N LYS A 121 -17.49 -4.72 -15.06
CA LYS A 121 -18.21 -3.91 -14.06
C LYS A 121 -17.37 -3.73 -12.79
N ILE A 122 -16.70 -4.79 -12.34
CA ILE A 122 -15.81 -4.75 -11.17
C ILE A 122 -14.60 -3.87 -11.47
N VAL A 123 -14.00 -4.03 -12.65
CA VAL A 123 -12.87 -3.21 -13.12
C VAL A 123 -13.25 -1.72 -13.14
N SER A 124 -14.36 -1.39 -13.79
CA SER A 124 -14.84 -0.01 -13.88
C SER A 124 -15.12 0.57 -12.49
N SER A 125 -15.73 -0.19 -11.59
CA SER A 125 -16.03 0.27 -10.23
C SER A 125 -14.74 0.55 -9.43
N ALA A 126 -13.73 -0.31 -9.54
CA ALA A 126 -12.42 -0.11 -8.90
C ALA A 126 -11.70 1.14 -9.44
N GLN A 127 -11.72 1.36 -10.76
CA GLN A 127 -11.15 2.55 -11.38
C GLN A 127 -11.87 3.82 -10.91
N THR A 128 -13.22 3.83 -10.94
CA THR A 128 -14.00 4.98 -10.47
C THR A 128 -13.70 5.33 -9.02
N ARG A 129 -13.57 4.33 -8.14
CA ARG A 129 -13.17 4.52 -6.74
C ARG A 129 -11.83 5.25 -6.64
N LEU A 130 -10.77 4.72 -7.26
CA LEU A 130 -9.43 5.29 -7.16
C LEU A 130 -9.30 6.68 -7.80
N VAL A 131 -9.95 6.88 -8.96
CA VAL A 131 -9.91 8.18 -9.65
C VAL A 131 -10.60 9.26 -8.81
N LYS A 132 -11.70 8.93 -8.14
CA LYS A 132 -12.51 9.88 -7.38
C LYS A 132 -11.81 10.44 -6.14
N VAL A 133 -11.01 9.62 -5.45
CA VAL A 133 -10.35 10.01 -4.19
C VAL A 133 -9.08 10.86 -4.39
N GLY A 134 -8.69 11.14 -5.64
CA GLY A 134 -7.50 11.90 -5.97
C GLY A 134 -7.73 13.06 -6.95
N ARG A 135 -6.73 13.92 -7.04
CA ARG A 135 -6.55 14.87 -8.14
C ARG A 135 -5.77 14.21 -9.27
N TRP A 136 -6.13 14.55 -10.50
CA TRP A 136 -5.48 14.08 -11.71
C TRP A 136 -5.20 15.26 -12.64
N GLN A 137 -4.05 15.24 -13.28
CA GLN A 137 -3.76 16.11 -14.42
C GLN A 137 -3.54 15.20 -15.62
N ILE A 138 -4.40 15.32 -16.62
CA ILE A 138 -4.34 14.51 -17.83
C ILE A 138 -4.28 15.48 -19.00
N GLU A 139 -3.19 15.40 -19.76
CA GLU A 139 -2.99 16.17 -20.98
C GLU A 139 -2.89 15.20 -22.16
N GLY A 140 -3.52 15.55 -23.29
CA GLY A 140 -3.55 14.70 -24.47
C GLY A 140 -4.67 13.66 -24.46
N SER A 141 -4.46 12.51 -25.10
CA SER A 141 -5.53 11.51 -25.30
C SER A 141 -5.02 10.08 -25.35
N ILE A 142 -5.85 9.16 -24.85
CA ILE A 142 -5.63 7.71 -24.96
C ILE A 142 -5.50 7.34 -26.45
N PRO A 143 -4.59 6.42 -26.83
CA PRO A 143 -4.39 6.10 -28.23
C PRO A 143 -5.64 5.48 -28.85
N SER A 144 -6.03 6.01 -30.02
CA SER A 144 -7.11 5.46 -30.84
C SER A 144 -6.66 4.24 -31.66
N HIS A 145 -5.34 4.06 -31.83
CA HIS A 145 -4.76 2.97 -32.62
C HIS A 145 -4.98 1.61 -31.92
N PRO A 146 -5.74 0.66 -32.53
CA PRO A 146 -6.14 -0.57 -31.86
C PRO A 146 -4.97 -1.46 -31.40
N ALA A 147 -3.93 -1.61 -32.23
CA ALA A 147 -2.77 -2.44 -31.87
C ALA A 147 -1.96 -1.86 -30.70
N LEU A 148 -1.80 -0.54 -30.64
CA LEU A 148 -1.15 0.15 -29.52
C LEU A 148 -1.99 0.02 -28.25
N ALA A 149 -3.31 0.22 -28.33
CA ALA A 149 -4.21 0.03 -27.19
C ALA A 149 -4.14 -1.40 -26.63
N GLN A 150 -4.04 -2.41 -27.51
CA GLN A 150 -3.85 -3.80 -27.09
C GLN A 150 -2.46 -4.04 -26.48
N ALA A 151 -1.40 -3.47 -27.05
CA ALA A 151 -0.04 -3.59 -26.52
C ALA A 151 0.08 -2.99 -25.11
N LEU A 152 -0.48 -1.80 -24.91
CA LEU A 152 -0.50 -1.12 -23.61
C LEU A 152 -1.35 -1.89 -22.59
N ARG A 153 -2.53 -2.41 -22.98
CA ARG A 153 -3.36 -3.22 -22.09
C ARG A 153 -2.66 -4.50 -21.65
N PHE A 154 -2.07 -5.24 -22.60
CA PHE A 154 -1.32 -6.45 -22.29
C PHE A 154 -0.14 -6.16 -21.35
N THR A 155 0.62 -5.10 -21.64
CA THR A 155 1.73 -4.66 -20.80
C THR A 155 1.26 -4.27 -19.42
N HIS A 156 0.14 -3.56 -19.31
CA HIS A 156 -0.47 -3.21 -18.03
C HIS A 156 -0.83 -4.44 -17.22
N ASP A 157 -1.56 -5.41 -17.79
CA ASP A 157 -1.96 -6.64 -17.08
C ASP A 157 -0.77 -7.50 -16.62
N GLU A 158 0.31 -7.54 -17.42
CA GLU A 158 1.58 -8.18 -17.07
C GLU A 158 2.27 -7.47 -15.90
N MET A 159 2.34 -6.13 -15.94
CA MET A 159 2.93 -5.34 -14.87
C MET A 159 2.05 -5.34 -13.62
N ALA A 160 0.73 -5.52 -13.74
CA ALA A 160 -0.20 -5.56 -12.62
C ALA A 160 0.14 -6.67 -11.62
N GLN A 161 0.63 -7.82 -12.12
CA GLN A 161 1.03 -8.95 -11.27
C GLN A 161 2.30 -8.66 -10.47
N ARG A 162 3.22 -7.88 -11.05
CA ARG A 162 4.53 -7.57 -10.49
C ARG A 162 4.52 -6.32 -9.61
N THR A 163 3.61 -5.39 -9.88
CA THR A 163 3.51 -4.13 -9.14
C THR A 163 3.04 -4.39 -7.71
N MET A 164 3.66 -3.75 -6.73
CA MET A 164 3.21 -3.75 -5.34
C MET A 164 2.06 -2.75 -5.13
N PRO A 165 0.98 -3.12 -4.43
CA PRO A 165 -0.08 -2.18 -4.06
C PRO A 165 0.33 -1.31 -2.87
N ARG A 166 -0.39 -0.19 -2.66
CA ARG A 166 -0.17 0.73 -1.54
C ARG A 166 -1.49 1.01 -0.82
N PHE A 167 -1.57 0.76 0.48
CA PHE A 167 -2.80 0.93 1.27
C PHE A 167 -2.56 1.72 2.55
N VAL A 168 -3.62 2.34 3.05
CA VAL A 168 -3.57 2.99 4.36
C VAL A 168 -3.26 1.94 5.43
N TRP A 169 -2.36 2.28 6.34
CA TRP A 169 -1.93 1.39 7.40
C TRP A 169 -3.13 0.81 8.17
N MET A 170 -3.11 -0.51 8.37
CA MET A 170 -4.17 -1.30 9.02
C MET A 170 -5.56 -1.25 8.39
N SER A 171 -5.73 -0.66 7.20
CA SER A 171 -6.99 -0.81 6.47
C SER A 171 -7.25 -2.29 6.14
N PRO A 172 -8.49 -2.69 5.86
CA PRO A 172 -8.79 -4.07 5.45
C PRO A 172 -7.91 -4.55 4.27
N GLU A 173 -7.61 -3.69 3.30
CA GLU A 173 -6.72 -4.00 2.18
C GLU A 173 -5.26 -4.21 2.60
N TRP A 174 -4.77 -3.45 3.58
CA TRP A 174 -3.45 -3.69 4.19
C TRP A 174 -3.39 -5.05 4.88
N VAL A 175 -4.41 -5.41 5.66
CA VAL A 175 -4.50 -6.70 6.38
C VAL A 175 -4.58 -7.88 5.41
N MET A 176 -5.10 -7.70 4.20
CA MET A 176 -5.06 -8.72 3.16
C MET A 176 -3.64 -9.06 2.72
N CYS A 177 -2.73 -8.07 2.67
CA CYS A 177 -1.32 -8.31 2.43
C CYS A 177 -0.69 -9.12 3.58
N THR A 178 -1.01 -8.77 4.83
CA THR A 178 -0.63 -9.56 6.02
C THR A 178 -1.06 -11.01 5.88
N ARG A 179 -2.32 -11.25 5.54
CA ARG A 179 -2.86 -12.59 5.36
C ARG A 179 -2.08 -13.37 4.31
N HIS A 180 -1.80 -12.76 3.16
CA HIS A 180 -1.03 -13.41 2.09
C HIS A 180 0.39 -13.77 2.53
N ILE A 181 1.12 -12.83 3.15
CA ILE A 181 2.52 -13.02 3.58
C ILE A 181 2.60 -14.12 4.64
N VAL A 182 1.81 -13.99 5.71
CA VAL A 182 1.87 -14.92 6.86
C VAL A 182 1.42 -16.32 6.44
N SER A 183 0.31 -16.43 5.69
CA SER A 183 -0.22 -17.74 5.29
C SER A 183 0.70 -18.45 4.30
N THR A 184 1.22 -17.76 3.28
CA THR A 184 2.12 -18.36 2.29
C THR A 184 3.42 -18.83 2.93
N ARG A 185 3.99 -18.02 3.84
CA ARG A 185 5.18 -18.42 4.58
C ARG A 185 4.88 -19.61 5.48
N ALA A 186 3.80 -19.59 6.25
CA ALA A 186 3.41 -20.69 7.12
C ALA A 186 3.23 -22.02 6.37
N LEU A 187 2.75 -21.98 5.12
CA LEU A 187 2.58 -23.17 4.28
C LEU A 187 3.87 -23.67 3.60
N SER A 188 4.93 -22.85 3.55
CA SER A 188 6.19 -23.23 2.90
C SER A 188 6.90 -24.35 3.65
N ASP A 189 7.66 -25.17 2.91
CA ASP A 189 8.46 -26.29 3.44
C ASP A 189 9.42 -25.87 4.56
N LYS A 190 9.84 -24.60 4.53
CA LYS A 190 10.72 -24.00 5.53
C LYS A 190 10.08 -23.86 6.92
N TYR A 191 8.76 -23.64 7.01
CA TYR A 191 8.09 -23.32 8.28
C TYR A 191 6.97 -24.28 8.66
N ARG A 192 6.33 -24.93 7.70
CA ARG A 192 5.11 -25.74 7.92
C ARG A 192 5.27 -26.82 8.99
N HIS A 193 6.45 -27.44 9.09
CA HIS A 193 6.69 -28.52 10.06
C HIS A 193 6.76 -27.99 11.50
N ASP A 194 7.41 -26.84 11.70
CA ASP A 194 7.65 -26.25 13.01
C ASP A 194 6.37 -25.63 13.62
N LEU A 195 5.37 -25.34 12.78
CA LEU A 195 4.11 -24.73 13.21
C LEU A 195 3.06 -25.75 13.65
N LYS A 196 3.25 -27.05 13.39
CA LYS A 196 2.23 -28.10 13.57
C LYS A 196 1.65 -28.20 14.99
N ASP A 197 2.43 -27.80 15.99
CA ASP A 197 2.07 -27.87 17.42
C ASP A 197 1.84 -26.49 18.03
N VAL A 198 1.87 -25.42 17.23
CA VAL A 198 1.71 -24.04 17.71
C VAL A 198 0.23 -23.72 17.90
N ASP A 199 -0.13 -23.30 19.10
CA ASP A 199 -1.43 -22.74 19.47
C ASP A 199 -1.20 -21.34 20.04
N TYR A 200 -1.49 -20.29 19.26
CA TYR A 200 -1.18 -18.91 19.66
C TYR A 200 -2.09 -17.90 18.98
N THR A 201 -2.45 -16.85 19.71
CA THR A 201 -3.24 -15.71 19.23
C THR A 201 -2.52 -14.40 19.54
N PHE A 202 -2.27 -13.62 18.49
CA PHE A 202 -1.67 -12.28 18.52
C PHE A 202 -2.68 -11.25 18.01
N ALA A 203 -2.73 -10.06 18.62
CA ALA A 203 -3.58 -8.96 18.15
C ALA A 203 -2.93 -7.58 18.33
N GLU A 204 -3.14 -6.68 17.36
CA GLU A 204 -2.86 -5.24 17.48
C GLU A 204 -4.14 -4.45 17.18
N GLU A 205 -4.48 -3.51 18.06
CA GLU A 205 -5.67 -2.66 17.95
C GLU A 205 -5.33 -1.19 18.20
N PHE A 206 -5.82 -0.30 17.35
CA PHE A 206 -5.64 1.13 17.44
C PHE A 206 -7.01 1.82 17.43
N VAL A 207 -7.30 2.57 18.49
CA VAL A 207 -8.56 3.31 18.63
C VAL A 207 -8.44 4.71 18.01
N ASN A 208 -9.59 5.36 17.78
CA ASN A 208 -9.68 6.69 17.18
C ASN A 208 -9.03 6.82 15.78
N PRO A 209 -9.20 5.86 14.85
CA PRO A 209 -8.59 5.96 13.54
C PRO A 209 -9.26 7.04 12.66
N PRO A 210 -8.57 7.52 11.61
CA PRO A 210 -9.10 8.56 10.74
C PRO A 210 -10.39 8.13 10.03
N ARG A 211 -11.39 9.01 10.04
CA ARG A 211 -12.70 8.78 9.42
C ARG A 211 -12.60 8.47 7.93
N TYR A 212 -11.62 9.03 7.22
CA TYR A 212 -11.45 8.76 5.80
C TYR A 212 -11.07 7.30 5.50
N ALA A 213 -10.33 6.62 6.39
CA ALA A 213 -9.97 5.21 6.18
C ALA A 213 -10.90 4.24 6.94
N PHE A 214 -11.45 4.70 8.06
CA PHE A 214 -12.31 3.94 8.97
C PHE A 214 -13.61 4.70 9.24
N PRO A 215 -14.50 4.84 8.23
CA PRO A 215 -15.66 5.73 8.31
C PRO A 215 -16.74 5.27 9.31
N ASP A 216 -16.72 4.02 9.76
CA ASP A 216 -17.59 3.54 10.85
C ASP A 216 -17.01 3.78 12.25
N GLY A 217 -15.82 4.39 12.34
CA GLY A 217 -15.13 4.67 13.59
C GLY A 217 -14.65 3.42 14.33
N LYS A 218 -14.71 2.23 13.72
CA LYS A 218 -14.20 1.00 14.35
C LYS A 218 -12.68 1.07 14.48
N PRO A 219 -12.09 0.44 15.52
CA PRO A 219 -10.65 0.37 15.67
C PRO A 219 -9.95 -0.17 14.42
N ALA A 220 -8.82 0.44 14.09
CA ALA A 220 -7.87 -0.12 13.13
C ALA A 220 -7.13 -1.28 13.81
N GLY A 221 -6.77 -2.32 13.07
CA GLY A 221 -6.09 -3.45 13.70
C GLY A 221 -6.00 -4.69 12.83
N PHE A 222 -5.25 -5.66 13.33
CA PHE A 222 -5.24 -7.01 12.80
C PHE A 222 -4.91 -8.03 13.90
N TRP A 223 -5.23 -9.28 13.62
CA TRP A 223 -4.92 -10.39 14.51
C TRP A 223 -4.49 -11.63 13.73
N VAL A 224 -3.70 -12.47 14.37
CA VAL A 224 -3.20 -13.75 13.84
C VAL A 224 -3.53 -14.86 14.82
N ARG A 225 -4.22 -15.89 14.35
CA ARG A 225 -4.47 -17.14 15.07
C ARG A 225 -3.68 -18.25 14.39
N CYS A 226 -2.78 -18.89 15.13
CA CYS A 226 -2.20 -20.17 14.76
C CYS A 226 -2.87 -21.27 15.58
N ASP A 227 -3.51 -22.20 14.88
CA ASP A 227 -4.11 -23.41 15.46
C ASP A 227 -3.47 -24.64 14.82
N LYS A 228 -2.45 -25.18 15.49
CA LYS A 228 -1.73 -26.40 15.09
C LYS A 228 -1.25 -26.37 13.64
N GLY A 229 -0.66 -25.23 13.25
CA GLY A 229 -0.14 -24.99 11.91
C GLY A 229 -1.13 -24.35 10.94
N SER A 230 -2.42 -24.31 11.27
CA SER A 230 -3.41 -23.53 10.51
C SER A 230 -3.33 -22.06 10.91
N ILE A 231 -3.06 -21.18 9.94
CA ILE A 231 -3.01 -19.73 10.14
C ILE A 231 -4.30 -19.07 9.67
N THR A 232 -4.89 -18.26 10.54
CA THR A 232 -5.96 -17.33 10.21
C THR A 232 -5.52 -15.91 10.56
N VAL A 233 -5.73 -14.98 9.62
CA VAL A 233 -5.44 -13.55 9.84
C VAL A 233 -6.72 -12.75 9.60
N GLY A 234 -7.08 -11.88 10.55
CA GLY A 234 -8.26 -11.02 10.44
C GLY A 234 -7.95 -9.53 10.67
N SER A 235 -8.90 -8.68 10.28
CA SER A 235 -8.82 -7.21 10.36
C SER A 235 -9.70 -6.69 11.50
N GLY A 236 -9.29 -5.58 12.10
CA GLY A 236 -9.93 -4.92 13.23
C GLY A 236 -9.69 -5.64 14.54
N SER A 237 -10.59 -5.39 15.50
CA SER A 237 -10.58 -6.01 16.83
C SER A 237 -10.61 -7.54 16.79
N LEU A 238 -9.93 -8.17 17.74
CA LEU A 238 -9.97 -9.62 17.93
C LEU A 238 -11.41 -10.07 18.27
N PRO A 239 -12.01 -11.03 17.56
CA PRO A 239 -13.35 -11.54 17.85
C PRO A 239 -13.48 -12.09 19.27
N VAL A 240 -14.63 -11.89 19.91
CA VAL A 240 -14.90 -12.30 21.30
C VAL A 240 -14.59 -13.79 21.56
N HIS A 241 -14.90 -14.68 20.60
CA HIS A 241 -14.65 -16.11 20.75
C HIS A 241 -13.17 -16.52 20.64
N LEU A 242 -12.29 -15.60 20.21
CA LEU A 242 -10.84 -15.79 20.18
C LEU A 242 -10.13 -15.01 21.30
N GLN A 243 -10.87 -14.26 22.11
CA GLN A 243 -10.32 -13.53 23.25
C GLN A 243 -10.18 -14.45 24.48
N PRO A 244 -9.23 -14.11 25.36
CA PRO A 244 -8.18 -13.10 25.20
C PRO A 244 -7.06 -13.57 24.26
N ALA A 245 -6.33 -12.62 23.66
CA ALA A 245 -5.08 -12.94 22.96
C ALA A 245 -3.99 -13.35 23.97
N MET A 246 -3.01 -14.15 23.54
CA MET A 246 -1.82 -14.42 24.35
C MET A 246 -0.92 -13.18 24.42
N PHE A 247 -0.87 -12.43 23.32
CA PHE A 247 -0.25 -11.10 23.25
C PHE A 247 -1.19 -10.14 22.54
N GLN A 248 -1.51 -9.03 23.20
CA GLN A 248 -2.28 -7.95 22.60
C GLN A 248 -1.60 -6.61 22.81
N TYR A 249 -1.60 -5.84 21.74
CA TYR A 249 -1.23 -4.44 21.72
C TYR A 249 -2.46 -3.56 21.53
N LYS A 250 -2.60 -2.50 22.33
CA LYS A 250 -3.66 -1.49 22.18
C LYS A 250 -3.13 -0.07 22.39
N GLY A 251 -3.52 0.88 21.54
CA GLY A 251 -3.19 2.31 21.72
C GLY A 251 -4.07 3.22 20.85
N ASP A 252 -3.83 4.54 20.84
CA ASP A 252 -4.52 5.39 19.86
C ASP A 252 -3.80 5.39 18.51
N TYR A 253 -4.57 5.60 17.43
CA TYR A 253 -4.06 5.70 16.08
C TYR A 253 -3.38 7.05 15.87
N VAL A 254 -2.10 7.23 16.16
CA VAL A 254 -1.44 8.52 15.92
C VAL A 254 -0.90 8.68 14.49
N PRO A 255 -0.89 9.93 13.96
CA PRO A 255 -0.29 10.23 12.66
C PRO A 255 1.19 9.78 12.53
N VAL A 256 1.90 9.71 13.66
CA VAL A 256 3.36 9.51 13.72
C VAL A 256 3.72 8.05 14.05
N VAL A 257 2.81 7.06 14.04
CA VAL A 257 3.21 5.65 14.35
C VAL A 257 4.16 5.11 13.27
N PRO A 258 5.46 4.95 13.54
CA PRO A 258 6.44 4.59 12.53
C PRO A 258 6.41 3.12 12.19
N VAL A 259 5.98 2.30 13.16
CA VAL A 259 6.19 0.84 13.14
C VAL A 259 5.52 0.18 11.93
N GLY A 260 4.46 0.80 11.40
CA GLY A 260 3.80 0.37 10.16
C GLY A 260 4.35 0.96 8.86
N ARG A 261 5.24 1.95 8.95
CA ARG A 261 5.63 2.85 7.85
C ARG A 261 7.15 2.93 7.61
N THR A 262 7.97 2.43 8.53
CA THR A 262 9.44 2.36 8.41
C THR A 262 9.89 1.12 7.65
N VAL A 263 10.67 1.31 6.58
CA VAL A 263 11.38 0.21 5.89
C VAL A 263 12.79 0.15 6.45
N GLU A 264 13.02 -0.69 7.45
CA GLU A 264 14.30 -0.76 8.19
C GLU A 264 15.49 -0.98 7.25
N ALA A 265 15.31 -1.82 6.22
CA ALA A 265 16.36 -2.10 5.23
C ALA A 265 16.78 -0.87 4.41
N SER A 266 15.95 0.17 4.37
CA SER A 266 16.18 1.41 3.62
C SER A 266 16.57 2.60 4.51
N MET A 267 16.60 2.43 5.84
CA MET A 267 16.90 3.52 6.77
C MET A 267 18.40 3.87 6.78
N ASN A 268 18.69 5.17 6.72
CA ASN A 268 20.02 5.70 6.97
C ASN A 268 20.22 5.96 8.49
N GLU A 269 21.37 6.51 8.89
CA GLU A 269 21.64 6.72 10.32
C GLU A 269 20.76 7.82 10.94
N GLU A 270 20.39 8.81 10.14
CA GLU A 270 19.55 9.92 10.57
C GLU A 270 18.11 9.43 10.84
N ASP A 271 17.53 8.63 9.95
CA ASP A 271 16.22 8.00 10.16
C ASP A 271 16.23 7.10 11.39
N ARG A 272 17.31 6.33 11.58
CA ARG A 272 17.45 5.46 12.75
C ARG A 272 17.50 6.27 14.03
N SER A 273 18.15 7.43 14.01
CA SER A 273 18.16 8.34 15.16
C SER A 273 16.77 8.89 15.46
N GLU A 274 16.07 9.40 14.44
CA GLU A 274 14.71 9.92 14.55
C GLU A 274 13.74 8.84 15.09
N GLN A 275 13.86 7.61 14.60
CA GLN A 275 13.06 6.47 15.05
C GLN A 275 13.34 6.07 16.50
N ARG A 276 14.61 6.12 16.94
CA ARG A 276 14.98 5.87 18.34
C ARG A 276 14.42 6.94 19.26
N ASP A 277 14.47 8.21 18.82
CA ASP A 277 13.95 9.33 19.59
C ASP A 277 12.42 9.26 19.71
N TYR A 278 11.72 8.91 18.63
CA TYR A 278 10.30 8.60 18.67
C TYR A 278 9.99 7.47 19.66
N SER A 279 10.68 6.33 19.53
CA SER A 279 10.39 5.16 20.38
C SER A 279 10.58 5.50 21.86
N ARG A 280 11.57 6.35 22.18
CA ARG A 280 11.82 6.82 23.54
C ARG A 280 10.70 7.71 24.08
N THR A 281 10.08 8.56 23.26
CA THR A 281 9.01 9.48 23.70
C THR A 281 7.63 8.82 23.68
N ALA A 282 7.43 7.85 22.78
CA ALA A 282 6.13 7.26 22.51
C ALA A 282 5.77 6.12 23.46
N PHE A 283 6.75 5.33 23.88
CA PHE A 283 6.55 4.12 24.70
C PHE A 283 6.94 4.29 26.18
N ARG A 284 7.36 5.49 26.61
CA ARG A 284 7.68 5.75 28.03
C ARG A 284 6.48 6.34 28.77
N HIS A 285 6.30 5.88 30.01
CA HIS A 285 5.42 6.52 30.98
C HIS A 285 5.94 7.93 31.29
N ASP A 286 5.09 8.95 31.14
CA ASP A 286 5.44 10.31 31.55
C ASP A 286 5.26 10.42 33.06
N THR A 287 6.32 10.12 33.81
CA THR A 287 6.31 10.12 35.27
C THR A 287 6.10 11.50 35.88
N ASP A 288 6.39 12.57 35.13
CA ASP A 288 6.28 13.94 35.62
C ASP A 288 4.83 14.46 35.55
N LYS A 289 4.02 13.91 34.63
CA LYS A 289 2.61 14.26 34.46
C LYS A 289 1.63 13.23 35.04
N GLY A 290 2.11 12.06 35.46
CA GLY A 290 1.27 10.97 35.96
C GLY A 290 0.36 10.36 34.87
N GLU A 291 0.70 10.58 33.61
CA GLU A 291 -0.06 10.08 32.47
C GLU A 291 0.43 8.67 32.09
N GLU A 292 -0.51 7.73 31.92
CA GLU A 292 -0.20 6.39 31.43
C GLU A 292 0.49 6.45 30.07
N PRO A 293 1.30 5.43 29.71
CA PRO A 293 1.86 5.34 28.38
C PRO A 293 0.72 5.36 27.37
N PHE A 294 0.95 6.02 26.24
CA PHE A 294 0.01 6.07 25.13
C PHE A 294 -0.33 4.67 24.54
N PHE A 295 0.41 3.63 24.96
CA PHE A 295 0.27 2.26 24.51
C PHE A 295 0.16 1.29 25.70
N GLN A 296 -0.80 0.36 25.61
CA GLN A 296 -1.00 -0.72 26.57
C GLN A 296 -0.66 -2.06 25.91
N GLN A 297 0.21 -2.83 26.58
CA GLN A 297 0.46 -4.23 26.25
C GLN A 297 -0.26 -5.09 27.28
N SER A 298 -1.04 -6.06 26.82
CA SER A 298 -1.67 -7.06 27.68
C SER A 298 -1.28 -8.46 27.26
N PHE A 299 -1.17 -9.33 28.26
CA PHE A 299 -0.70 -10.69 28.12
C PHE A 299 -1.67 -11.63 28.82
N ASN A 300 -1.92 -12.80 28.23
CA ASN A 300 -2.69 -13.85 28.90
C ASN A 300 -1.99 -15.21 28.81
N GLY A 301 -1.99 -15.96 29.93
CA GLY A 301 -1.41 -17.29 30.05
C GLY A 301 0.06 -17.32 30.48
N ASP A 302 0.59 -18.54 30.65
CA ASP A 302 1.94 -18.80 31.17
C ASP A 302 3.06 -18.52 30.15
N HIS A 303 2.70 -18.34 28.86
CA HIS A 303 3.63 -18.11 27.75
C HIS A 303 3.20 -16.89 26.93
N PRO A 304 3.49 -15.66 27.41
CA PRO A 304 3.14 -14.42 26.72
C PRO A 304 3.91 -14.22 25.41
N GLU A 305 5.10 -14.82 25.30
CA GLU A 305 5.99 -14.66 24.15
C GLU A 305 5.49 -15.41 22.92
N MET A 306 5.63 -14.80 21.75
CA MET A 306 5.31 -15.44 20.48
C MET A 306 6.22 -16.66 20.26
N PRO A 307 5.65 -17.86 19.97
CA PRO A 307 6.45 -19.05 19.71
C PRO A 307 7.50 -18.82 18.62
N PRO A 308 8.75 -19.29 18.78
CA PRO A 308 9.83 -18.97 17.84
C PRO A 308 9.52 -19.31 16.38
N ALA A 309 8.77 -20.38 16.13
CA ALA A 309 8.33 -20.76 14.78
C ALA A 309 7.41 -19.70 14.16
N LEU A 310 6.42 -19.20 14.92
CA LEU A 310 5.51 -18.15 14.48
C LEU A 310 6.24 -16.80 14.36
N ALA A 311 7.15 -16.49 15.29
CA ALA A 311 7.97 -15.29 15.23
C ALA A 311 8.81 -15.24 13.93
N ARG A 312 9.38 -16.36 13.46
CA ARG A 312 10.09 -16.42 12.16
C ARG A 312 9.19 -16.20 10.95
N VAL A 313 7.92 -16.61 11.04
CA VAL A 313 6.93 -16.32 9.99
C VAL A 313 6.64 -14.82 9.95
N MET A 314 6.42 -14.21 11.12
CA MET A 314 6.07 -12.80 11.31
C MET A 314 7.24 -11.83 11.15
N ALA A 315 8.50 -12.27 11.29
CA ALA A 315 9.67 -11.40 11.35
C ALA A 315 9.87 -10.45 10.15
N VAL A 316 9.36 -10.83 8.97
CA VAL A 316 9.48 -10.01 7.75
C VAL A 316 8.32 -9.02 7.58
N LEU A 317 7.31 -9.09 8.46
CA LEU A 317 6.03 -8.46 8.23
C LEU A 317 6.14 -6.94 8.19
N HIS A 318 6.86 -6.33 9.14
CA HIS A 318 7.02 -4.88 9.18
C HIS A 318 7.73 -4.36 7.92
N ASP A 319 8.91 -4.90 7.58
CA ASP A 319 9.66 -4.43 6.42
C ASP A 319 8.90 -4.62 5.10
N GLU A 320 8.17 -5.73 4.94
CA GLU A 320 7.35 -5.95 3.76
C GLU A 320 6.10 -5.07 3.73
N LEU A 321 5.38 -4.91 4.83
CA LEU A 321 4.16 -4.12 4.83
C LEU A 321 4.44 -2.62 4.78
N SER A 322 5.53 -2.13 5.36
CA SER A 322 5.89 -0.72 5.30
C SER A 322 6.17 -0.24 3.88
N LYS A 323 6.75 -1.08 3.02
CA LYS A 323 6.87 -0.79 1.58
C LYS A 323 5.51 -0.56 0.90
N ARG A 324 4.44 -1.11 1.48
CA ARG A 324 3.05 -1.12 0.97
C ARG A 324 2.11 -0.20 1.78
N SER A 325 2.60 0.47 2.82
CA SER A 325 1.83 1.43 3.59
C SER A 325 1.89 2.82 2.94
N SER A 326 0.75 3.36 2.51
CA SER A 326 0.67 4.74 2.02
C SER A 326 1.00 5.73 3.14
N GLY A 327 1.63 6.86 2.78
CA GLY A 327 2.08 7.89 3.73
C GLY A 327 0.94 8.80 4.22
N GLU A 328 -0.30 8.31 4.21
CA GLU A 328 -1.49 9.13 4.43
C GLU A 328 -1.67 9.44 5.91
N LEU A 329 -1.76 10.72 6.25
CA LEU A 329 -2.04 11.18 7.60
C LEU A 329 -3.54 11.44 7.74
N PRO A 330 -4.12 11.09 8.90
CA PRO A 330 -5.37 11.66 9.40
C PRO A 330 -5.46 13.18 9.16
N LYS A 331 -6.35 13.62 8.28
CA LYS A 331 -6.71 15.06 8.17
C LYS A 331 -7.54 15.53 9.37
N ASP A 332 -8.13 14.59 10.10
CA ASP A 332 -9.12 14.78 11.16
C ASP A 332 -8.58 14.57 12.57
N TYR A 333 -7.27 14.37 12.74
CA TYR A 333 -6.67 14.33 14.07
C TYR A 333 -6.46 15.74 14.62
N THR A 334 -7.37 16.17 15.48
CA THR A 334 -7.19 17.30 16.38
C THR A 334 -6.67 16.77 17.72
N ASP A 335 -5.89 17.54 18.47
CA ASP A 335 -5.39 17.18 19.82
C ASP A 335 -4.19 16.21 19.89
N VAL A 336 -3.36 16.17 18.84
CA VAL A 336 -2.05 15.52 18.91
C VAL A 336 -1.07 16.40 19.71
N ARG A 337 -0.30 15.79 20.63
CA ARG A 337 0.82 16.47 21.31
C ARG A 337 1.74 17.12 20.28
N GLU A 338 2.21 18.35 20.53
CA GLU A 338 3.03 19.14 19.58
C GLU A 338 4.20 18.33 18.99
N GLN A 339 4.92 17.58 19.82
CA GLN A 339 6.05 16.72 19.39
C GLN A 339 5.65 15.56 18.43
N TRP A 340 4.36 15.35 18.16
CA TRP A 340 3.81 14.37 17.21
C TRP A 340 2.88 15.03 16.18
N SER A 341 2.83 16.36 16.14
CA SER A 341 2.04 17.12 15.16
C SER A 341 2.70 17.16 13.77
N SER A 342 4.00 16.86 13.71
CA SER A 342 4.79 16.80 12.48
C SER A 342 5.16 15.36 12.16
N ALA A 343 4.96 14.94 10.90
CA ALA A 343 5.39 13.62 10.46
C ALA A 343 6.93 13.53 10.47
N PRO A 344 7.51 12.39 10.89
CA PRO A 344 8.94 12.14 10.78
C PRO A 344 9.38 12.16 9.31
N ARG A 345 10.65 12.49 9.04
CA ARG A 345 11.15 12.55 7.65
C ARG A 345 11.20 11.19 6.95
N PHE A 346 11.28 10.10 7.71
CA PHE A 346 11.15 8.76 7.14
C PHE A 346 9.70 8.40 6.76
N ASP A 347 8.68 9.11 7.27
CA ASP A 347 7.27 8.90 6.94
C ASP A 347 6.90 9.66 5.66
N ARG A 348 7.36 10.91 5.52
CA ARG A 348 7.05 11.78 4.39
C ARG A 348 8.25 12.60 3.93
N ASP A 349 8.36 12.76 2.61
CA ASP A 349 9.26 13.75 2.02
C ASP A 349 8.79 15.16 2.38
N GLU A 350 9.73 16.11 2.50
CA GLU A 350 9.44 17.52 2.81
C GLU A 350 8.48 18.16 1.80
N ASN A 351 8.41 17.63 0.58
CA ASN A 351 7.55 18.14 -0.49
C ASN A 351 6.20 17.40 -0.59
N TYR A 352 5.80 16.66 0.44
CA TYR A 352 4.50 15.98 0.45
C TYR A 352 3.35 16.97 0.34
N ASP A 353 2.51 16.80 -0.67
CA ASP A 353 1.35 17.66 -0.94
C ASP A 353 0.04 16.88 -0.73
N PRO A 354 -0.65 17.06 0.42
CA PRO A 354 -1.89 16.37 0.72
C PRO A 354 -3.07 16.80 -0.16
N THR A 355 -2.92 17.86 -0.98
CA THR A 355 -3.99 18.35 -1.87
C THR A 355 -4.19 17.47 -3.11
N TRP A 356 -3.28 16.54 -3.36
CA TRP A 356 -3.48 15.50 -4.38
C TRP A 356 -4.52 14.46 -3.98
N LEU A 357 -4.92 14.44 -2.71
CA LEU A 357 -5.87 13.48 -2.17
C LEU A 357 -7.07 14.20 -1.57
N LYS A 358 -8.25 13.70 -1.93
CA LYS A 358 -9.55 14.26 -1.56
C LYS A 358 -10.15 13.56 -0.34
N TYR A 359 -9.31 13.21 0.63
CA TYR A 359 -9.74 12.51 1.85
C TYR A 359 -10.51 13.37 2.85
N ASP A 360 -10.66 14.66 2.57
CA ASP A 360 -11.60 15.58 3.22
C ASP A 360 -13.00 15.52 2.60
N GLU A 361 -13.12 15.00 1.37
CA GLU A 361 -14.40 14.85 0.67
C GLU A 361 -14.87 13.39 0.65
N PHE A 362 -13.94 12.44 0.58
CA PHE A 362 -14.23 11.03 0.36
C PHE A 362 -13.46 10.11 1.31
N ASP A 363 -14.09 9.00 1.69
CA ASP A 363 -13.37 7.89 2.30
C ASP A 363 -12.48 7.14 1.28
N ILE A 364 -11.63 6.23 1.75
CA ILE A 364 -10.77 5.39 0.89
C ILE A 364 -11.57 4.50 -0.05
N TYR A 365 -12.88 4.35 0.16
CA TYR A 365 -13.82 3.61 -0.67
C TYR A 365 -14.50 4.48 -1.75
N GLY A 366 -14.16 5.78 -1.81
CA GLY A 366 -14.72 6.74 -2.77
C GLY A 366 -16.14 7.22 -2.41
N ARG A 367 -16.59 7.00 -1.17
CA ARG A 367 -17.89 7.48 -0.70
C ARG A 367 -17.72 8.85 -0.04
N PRO A 368 -18.70 9.76 -0.19
CA PRO A 368 -18.66 11.04 0.51
C PRO A 368 -18.52 10.82 2.01
N LEU A 369 -17.72 11.64 2.68
CA LEU A 369 -17.72 11.69 4.15
C LEU A 369 -19.01 12.39 4.61
N ASP A 370 -19.79 11.73 5.45
CA ASP A 370 -20.94 12.37 6.11
C ASP A 370 -20.40 13.53 6.97
N GLN A 371 -20.78 14.76 6.63
CA GLN A 371 -20.36 15.98 7.34
C GLN A 371 -20.83 15.98 8.78
#